data_AF-A0A932EY71-F1
#
_entry.id   AF-A0A932EY71-F1
#
_cell.length_a   1.000
_cell.length_b   1.000
_cell.length_c   1.000
_cell.angle_alpha   90.00
_cell.angle_beta   90.00
_cell.angle_gamma   90.00
#
_symmetry.space_group_name_H-M   'P 1'
#
loop_
_entity.id
_entity.type
_entity.pdbx_description
1 polymer ?
#
loop_
_entity_poly.entity_id
_entity_poly.type
_entity_poly.pdbx_seq_one_letter_code
_entity_poly.pdbx_strand_id
1 'polypeptide(L)'
;MTGTTTATRPNGGTPAAFYRRINLVGVVLVIVLAAAAVPLMGLLEGPSFVDRISVENPTRYDIGIDVTDADRDGWMAIGTARRATSSTFQEIIDQGDVWIFRFRAQGEDGGELRVTRQELERDGWKLTIPDSVGYDLQSKGAAFPP
;
A
#
# COMPACT_ATOMS: atom_id res chain seq x y z
N MET A 1 -34.22 61.26 69.82
CA MET A 1 -34.99 61.13 68.56
C MET A 1 -34.24 60.19 67.64
N THR A 2 -34.99 59.28 67.05
CA THR A 2 -34.66 58.06 66.28
C THR A 2 -34.00 58.30 64.92
N GLY A 3 -33.25 57.31 64.41
CA GLY A 3 -32.94 57.17 62.97
C GLY A 3 -31.69 56.34 62.63
N THR A 4 -31.77 55.01 62.73
CA THR A 4 -31.67 54.03 61.62
C THR A 4 -30.33 53.85 60.91
N THR A 5 -29.72 52.69 61.19
CA THR A 5 -28.69 51.95 60.45
C THR A 5 -29.00 51.82 58.96
N THR A 6 -28.05 52.18 58.08
CA THR A 6 -28.06 51.76 56.67
C THR A 6 -26.84 50.89 56.42
N ALA A 7 -27.09 49.58 56.41
CA ALA A 7 -26.15 48.57 55.93
C ALA A 7 -26.30 48.44 54.40
N THR A 8 -25.27 48.78 53.64
CA THR A 8 -25.24 48.54 52.19
C THR A 8 -24.86 47.08 51.93
N ARG A 9 -25.81 46.32 51.40
CA ARG A 9 -25.74 44.89 51.07
C ARG A 9 -24.86 44.67 49.83
N PRO A 10 -24.04 43.61 49.76
CA PRO A 10 -23.22 43.32 48.58
C PRO A 10 -24.11 42.82 47.44
N ASN A 11 -23.98 43.45 46.26
CA ASN A 11 -24.61 42.98 45.03
C ASN A 11 -23.88 41.73 44.54
N GLY A 12 -24.51 40.57 44.72
CA GLY A 12 -24.14 39.35 44.04
C GLY A 12 -24.37 39.51 42.54
N GLY A 13 -23.30 39.78 41.80
CA GLY A 13 -23.31 39.71 40.35
C GLY A 13 -23.52 38.26 39.93
N THR A 14 -24.67 37.98 39.33
CA THR A 14 -25.00 36.74 38.64
C THR A 14 -23.88 36.40 37.66
N PRO A 15 -23.31 35.18 37.63
CA PRO A 15 -22.41 34.80 36.54
C PRO A 15 -23.22 34.84 35.26
N ALA A 16 -22.91 35.79 34.39
CA ALA A 16 -23.54 35.93 33.09
C ALA A 16 -23.38 34.61 32.33
N ALA A 17 -24.54 34.03 32.00
CA ALA A 17 -24.67 32.72 31.37
C ALA A 17 -23.75 32.61 30.14
N PHE A 18 -22.77 31.73 30.25
CA PHE A 18 -21.70 31.48 29.30
C PHE A 18 -22.16 30.65 28.08
N TYR A 19 -23.42 30.78 27.66
CA TYR A 19 -23.93 30.07 26.49
C TYR A 19 -23.71 30.91 25.24
N ARG A 20 -22.45 30.91 24.78
CA ARG A 20 -22.04 31.36 23.45
C ARG A 20 -23.02 30.76 22.45
N ARG A 21 -23.85 31.60 21.82
CA ARG A 21 -24.80 31.19 20.77
C ARG A 21 -24.02 30.44 19.71
N ILE A 22 -24.17 29.13 19.69
CA ILE A 22 -23.54 28.28 18.69
C ILE A 22 -24.17 28.68 17.36
N ASN A 23 -23.38 29.30 16.49
CA ASN A 23 -23.83 29.64 15.15
C ASN A 23 -23.98 28.32 14.39
N LEU A 24 -25.22 27.86 14.23
CA LEU A 24 -25.55 26.61 13.55
C LEU A 24 -24.95 26.57 12.13
N VAL A 25 -24.91 27.71 11.44
CA VAL A 25 -24.27 27.82 10.12
C VAL A 25 -22.78 27.54 10.22
N GLY A 26 -22.11 28.07 11.24
CA GLY A 26 -20.69 27.80 11.50
C GLY A 26 -20.43 26.33 11.86
N VAL A 27 -21.31 25.71 12.64
CA VAL A 27 -21.20 24.28 12.97
C VAL A 27 -21.39 23.40 11.74
N VAL A 28 -22.43 23.67 10.94
CA VAL A 28 -22.68 22.94 9.68
C VAL A 28 -21.49 23.08 8.73
N LEU A 29 -20.93 24.28 8.58
CA LEU A 29 -19.76 24.50 7.74
C LEU A 29 -18.55 23.67 8.19
N VAL A 30 -18.26 23.64 9.49
CA VAL A 30 -17.15 22.84 10.05
C VAL A 30 -17.38 21.34 9.82
N ILE A 31 -18.61 20.85 9.98
CA ILE A 31 -18.96 19.45 9.73
C ILE A 31 -18.77 19.10 8.25
N VAL A 32 -19.20 19.96 7.33
CA VAL A 32 -19.03 19.75 5.88
C VAL A 32 -17.55 19.73 5.50
N LEU A 33 -16.75 20.66 6.04
CA LEU A 33 -15.30 20.69 5.79
C LEU A 33 -14.60 19.45 6.35
N ALA A 34 -14.96 19.02 7.56
CA ALA A 34 -14.42 17.80 8.16
C ALA A 34 -14.80 16.56 7.35
N ALA A 35 -16.07 16.45 6.92
CA ALA A 35 -16.55 15.35 6.09
C ALA A 35 -15.89 15.31 4.72
N ALA A 36 -15.60 16.48 4.12
CA ALA A 36 -14.87 16.58 2.86
C ALA A 36 -13.37 16.27 3.00
N ALA A 37 -12.79 16.43 4.19
CA ALA A 37 -11.39 16.11 4.47
C ALA A 37 -11.15 14.60 4.66
N VAL A 38 -12.15 13.83 5.12
CA VAL A 38 -12.05 12.37 5.29
C VAL A 38 -11.67 11.62 4.00
N PRO A 39 -12.34 11.82 2.84
CA PRO A 39 -11.94 11.14 1.60
C PRO A 39 -10.57 11.59 1.08
N LEU A 40 -10.08 12.78 1.48
CA LEU A 40 -8.75 13.25 1.12
C LEU A 40 -7.63 12.48 1.85
N MET A 41 -7.92 11.87 3.01
CA MET A 41 -6.91 11.13 3.79
C MET A 41 -6.49 9.83 3.11
N GLY A 42 -7.42 9.12 2.45
CA GLY A 42 -7.08 7.90 1.69
C GLY A 42 -6.25 8.20 0.43
N LEU A 43 -6.21 9.45 -0.03
CA LEU A 43 -5.41 9.87 -1.17
C LEU A 43 -3.94 10.16 -0.80
N LEU A 44 -3.62 10.23 0.49
CA LEU A 44 -2.29 10.52 1.02
C LEU A 44 -1.50 9.25 1.38
N GLU A 45 -2.12 8.07 1.30
CA GLU A 45 -1.41 6.81 1.42
C GLU A 45 -0.58 6.62 0.15
N GLY A 46 0.71 7.00 0.23
CA GLY A 46 1.67 6.70 -0.82
C GLY A 46 1.82 5.19 -1.02
N PRO A 47 2.38 4.74 -2.15
CA PRO A 47 2.58 3.32 -2.41
C PRO A 47 3.38 2.69 -1.27
N SER A 48 2.88 1.59 -0.72
CA SER A 48 3.66 0.76 0.20
C SER A 48 4.73 0.00 -0.58
N PHE A 49 5.81 -0.35 0.13
CA PHE A 49 6.92 -1.09 -0.45
C PHE A 49 7.21 -2.34 0.37
N VAL A 50 7.65 -3.38 -0.31
CA VAL A 50 8.23 -4.58 0.27
C VAL A 50 9.75 -4.41 0.27
N ASP A 51 10.37 -4.49 1.44
CA ASP A 51 11.81 -4.27 1.62
C ASP A 51 12.65 -5.18 0.72
N ARG A 52 12.27 -6.46 0.61
CA ARG A 52 12.98 -7.42 -0.24
C ARG A 52 12.13 -8.59 -0.70
N ILE A 53 12.40 -9.06 -1.93
CA ILE A 53 11.93 -10.36 -2.43
C ILE A 53 13.15 -11.14 -2.92
N SER A 54 13.27 -12.39 -2.47
CA SER A 54 14.29 -13.34 -2.96
C SER A 54 13.66 -14.26 -3.99
N VAL A 55 14.22 -14.30 -5.20
CA VAL A 55 13.76 -15.17 -6.28
C VAL A 55 14.78 -16.25 -6.55
N GLU A 56 14.39 -17.50 -6.35
CA GLU A 56 15.15 -18.68 -6.76
C GLU A 56 14.80 -19.06 -8.19
N ASN A 57 15.81 -19.11 -9.05
CA ASN A 57 15.66 -19.53 -10.43
C ASN A 57 16.40 -20.86 -10.64
N PRO A 58 15.70 -22.01 -10.54
CA PRO A 58 16.32 -23.31 -10.81
C PRO A 58 16.54 -23.55 -12.32
N THR A 59 16.00 -22.69 -13.18
CA THR A 59 16.10 -22.86 -14.63
C THR A 59 17.50 -22.51 -15.15
N ARG A 60 17.79 -22.96 -16.37
CA ARG A 60 19.02 -22.64 -17.10
C ARG A 60 18.99 -21.30 -17.84
N TYR A 61 17.91 -20.54 -17.70
CA TYR A 61 17.72 -19.26 -18.36
C TYR A 61 17.88 -18.10 -17.39
N ASP A 62 18.39 -16.97 -17.87
CA ASP A 62 18.24 -15.71 -17.15
C ASP A 62 16.81 -15.21 -17.40
N ILE A 63 16.02 -15.11 -16.34
CA ILE A 63 14.58 -14.83 -16.42
C ILE A 63 14.32 -13.37 -16.05
N GLY A 64 13.78 -12.60 -16.99
CA GLY A 64 13.17 -11.30 -16.71
C GLY A 64 11.85 -11.49 -15.97
N ILE A 65 11.65 -10.72 -14.91
CA ILE A 65 10.50 -10.80 -14.02
C ILE A 65 9.78 -9.46 -14.02
N ASP A 66 8.52 -9.49 -14.43
CA ASP A 66 7.59 -8.40 -14.19
C ASP A 66 6.55 -8.82 -13.16
N VAL A 67 5.93 -7.84 -12.50
CA VAL A 67 4.85 -8.06 -11.55
C VAL A 67 3.69 -7.11 -11.81
N THR A 68 2.50 -7.58 -11.47
CA THR A 68 1.26 -6.80 -11.45
C THR A 68 0.35 -7.29 -10.33
N ASP A 69 -0.72 -6.55 -10.06
CA ASP A 69 -1.74 -6.86 -9.07
C ASP A 69 -2.89 -7.71 -9.67
N ALA A 70 -4.02 -7.81 -8.95
CA ALA A 70 -5.20 -8.53 -9.42
C ALA A 70 -5.90 -7.85 -10.60
N ASP A 71 -5.84 -6.51 -10.68
CA ASP A 71 -6.55 -5.69 -11.66
C ASP A 71 -5.80 -5.61 -12.99
N ARG A 72 -4.49 -5.91 -12.98
CA ARG A 72 -3.61 -5.98 -14.16
C ARG A 72 -3.48 -4.66 -14.91
N ASP A 73 -3.58 -3.54 -14.20
CA ASP A 73 -3.53 -2.19 -14.77
C ASP A 73 -2.14 -1.74 -15.24
N GLY A 74 -1.11 -2.58 -15.05
CA GLY A 74 0.22 -2.32 -15.55
C GLY A 74 1.24 -3.34 -15.06
N TRP A 75 2.32 -3.51 -15.81
CA TRP A 75 3.42 -4.40 -15.45
C TRP A 75 4.61 -3.57 -14.96
N MET A 76 5.08 -3.85 -13.75
CA MET A 76 6.31 -3.30 -13.20
C MET A 76 7.44 -4.31 -13.35
N ALA A 77 8.54 -3.90 -13.99
CA ALA A 77 9.73 -4.74 -14.06
C ALA A 77 10.44 -4.79 -12.70
N ILE A 78 10.62 -5.98 -12.14
CA ILE A 78 11.40 -6.19 -10.90
C ILE A 78 12.89 -6.33 -11.23
N GLY A 79 13.20 -7.02 -12.33
CA GLY A 79 14.56 -7.23 -12.79
C GLY A 79 14.77 -8.62 -13.41
N THR A 80 16.03 -9.07 -13.43
CA THR A 80 16.41 -10.36 -14.02
C THR A 80 16.94 -11.30 -12.96
N ALA A 81 16.29 -12.45 -12.76
CA ALA A 81 16.82 -13.53 -11.95
C ALA A 81 17.78 -14.38 -12.77
N ARG A 82 19.04 -14.43 -12.34
CA ARG A 82 20.08 -15.21 -13.02
C ARG A 82 19.79 -16.71 -12.96
N ARG A 83 20.22 -17.44 -13.98
CA ARG A 83 20.07 -18.90 -14.07
C ARG A 83 20.71 -19.64 -12.89
N ALA A 84 20.10 -20.75 -12.51
CA ALA A 84 20.59 -21.70 -11.50
C ALA A 84 21.08 -21.05 -10.19
N THR A 85 20.44 -19.95 -9.76
CA THR A 85 20.84 -19.21 -8.57
C THR A 85 19.66 -18.45 -7.97
N SER A 86 19.91 -17.85 -6.80
CA SER A 86 18.98 -16.95 -6.13
C SER A 86 19.37 -15.49 -6.36
N SER A 87 18.40 -14.66 -6.67
CA SER A 87 18.55 -13.20 -6.84
C SER A 87 17.70 -12.48 -5.80
N THR A 88 18.20 -11.39 -5.24
CA THR A 88 17.43 -10.58 -4.28
C THR A 88 17.16 -9.20 -4.88
N PHE A 89 15.90 -8.81 -4.82
CA PHE A 89 15.41 -7.51 -5.25
C PHE A 89 14.93 -6.73 -4.03
N GLN A 90 15.06 -5.41 -4.06
CA GLN A 90 14.77 -4.53 -2.92
C GLN A 90 13.77 -3.45 -3.33
N GLU A 91 13.08 -2.87 -2.34
CA GLU A 91 12.19 -1.72 -2.51
C GLU A 91 11.16 -1.93 -3.64
N ILE A 92 10.47 -3.08 -3.61
CA ILE A 92 9.47 -3.42 -4.62
C ILE A 92 8.14 -2.80 -4.22
N ILE A 93 7.48 -2.09 -5.15
CA ILE A 93 6.12 -1.58 -4.93
C ILE A 93 5.23 -2.74 -4.55
N ASP A 94 4.52 -2.56 -3.46
CA ASP A 94 3.57 -3.52 -2.96
C ASP A 94 2.36 -3.62 -3.90
N GLN A 95 2.06 -4.83 -4.38
CA GLN A 95 0.94 -5.09 -5.30
C GLN A 95 -0.38 -5.38 -4.56
N GLY A 96 -0.40 -5.25 -3.22
CA GLY A 96 -1.56 -5.56 -2.40
C GLY A 96 -1.69 -7.05 -2.09
N ASP A 97 -2.92 -7.57 -2.11
CA ASP A 97 -3.25 -8.94 -1.67
C ASP A 97 -2.81 -10.02 -2.65
N VAL A 98 -2.66 -9.66 -3.93
CA VAL A 98 -2.43 -10.61 -5.03
C VAL A 98 -1.27 -10.11 -5.85
N TRP A 99 -0.33 -11.01 -6.11
CA TRP A 99 0.87 -10.76 -6.88
C TRP A 99 0.87 -11.71 -8.08
N ILE A 100 0.93 -11.16 -9.28
CA ILE A 100 1.04 -11.92 -10.51
C ILE A 100 2.40 -11.63 -11.13
N PHE A 101 3.27 -12.64 -11.11
CA PHE A 101 4.59 -12.57 -11.72
C PHE A 101 4.52 -13.08 -13.15
N ARG A 102 5.12 -12.36 -14.09
CA ARG A 102 5.32 -12.80 -15.47
C ARG A 102 6.79 -13.03 -15.74
N PHE A 103 7.09 -14.18 -16.34
CA PHE A 103 8.45 -14.60 -16.63
C PHE A 103 8.73 -14.52 -18.12
N ARG A 104 9.85 -13.92 -18.51
CA ARG A 104 10.24 -13.78 -19.90
C ARG A 104 11.73 -14.04 -20.07
N ALA A 105 12.13 -14.68 -21.16
CA ALA A 105 13.54 -14.85 -21.50
C ALA A 105 13.73 -14.81 -23.02
N GLN A 106 14.74 -14.07 -23.48
CA GLN A 106 15.10 -13.98 -24.90
C GLN A 106 13.93 -13.60 -25.84
N GLY A 107 13.00 -12.77 -25.35
CA GLY A 107 11.81 -12.35 -26.10
C GLY A 107 10.63 -13.32 -26.01
N GLU A 108 10.82 -14.51 -25.43
CA GLU A 108 9.77 -15.51 -25.24
C GLU A 108 9.10 -15.39 -23.87
N ASP A 109 7.80 -15.67 -23.86
CA ASP A 109 6.99 -15.72 -22.65
C ASP A 109 7.12 -17.09 -21.99
N GLY A 110 7.49 -17.11 -20.70
CA GLY A 110 7.65 -18.32 -19.88
C GLY A 110 6.46 -18.59 -18.96
N GLY A 111 5.36 -17.87 -19.10
CA GLY A 111 4.17 -18.00 -18.29
C GLY A 111 4.08 -17.02 -17.11
N GLU A 112 2.99 -17.17 -16.36
CA GLU A 112 2.69 -16.36 -15.19
C GLU A 112 2.51 -17.23 -13.94
N LEU A 113 2.85 -16.67 -12.79
CA LEU A 113 2.60 -17.26 -11.48
C LEU A 113 1.83 -16.28 -10.61
N ARG A 114 0.63 -16.68 -10.22
CA ARG A 114 -0.19 -15.95 -9.25
C ARG A 114 0.08 -16.50 -7.85
N VAL A 115 0.43 -15.61 -6.93
CA VAL A 115 0.56 -15.89 -5.50
C VAL A 115 -0.15 -14.80 -4.70
N THR A 116 -0.60 -15.15 -3.50
CA THR A 116 -1.12 -14.17 -2.56
C THR A 116 0.01 -13.53 -1.77
N ARG A 117 -0.24 -12.33 -1.26
CA ARG A 117 0.65 -11.69 -0.29
C ARG A 117 0.90 -12.59 0.90
N GLN A 118 -0.15 -13.21 1.43
CA GLN A 118 -0.05 -14.07 2.60
C GLN A 118 0.88 -15.26 2.37
N GLU A 119 0.86 -15.85 1.17
CA GLU A 119 1.80 -16.92 0.80
C GLU A 119 3.24 -16.40 0.75
N LEU A 120 3.47 -15.24 0.12
CA LEU A 120 4.79 -14.62 0.10
C LEU A 120 5.29 -14.30 1.52
N GLU A 121 4.46 -13.71 2.37
CA GLU A 121 4.81 -13.39 3.76
C GLU A 121 5.13 -14.65 4.56
N ARG A 122 4.29 -15.69 4.45
CA ARG A 122 4.51 -16.99 5.09
C ARG A 122 5.84 -17.61 4.67
N ASP A 123 6.19 -17.47 3.40
CA ASP A 123 7.40 -18.05 2.83
C ASP A 123 8.63 -17.10 2.98
N GLY A 124 8.46 -15.99 3.71
CA GLY A 124 9.52 -15.04 4.04
C GLY A 124 9.94 -14.16 2.85
N TRP A 125 8.98 -13.79 2.01
CA TRP A 125 9.14 -13.08 0.74
C TRP A 125 10.10 -13.79 -0.21
N LYS A 126 9.98 -15.13 -0.28
CA LYS A 126 10.71 -15.99 -1.20
C LYS A 126 9.79 -16.48 -2.31
N LEU A 127 10.24 -16.37 -3.55
CA LEU A 127 9.57 -16.84 -4.74
C LEU A 127 10.48 -17.85 -5.44
N THR A 128 9.97 -19.05 -5.72
CA THR A 128 10.69 -20.02 -6.57
C THR A 128 10.05 -20.01 -7.95
N ILE A 129 10.84 -19.78 -8.99
CA ILE A 129 10.38 -19.85 -10.37
C ILE A 129 10.03 -21.30 -10.69
N PRO A 130 8.79 -21.62 -11.11
CA PRO A 130 8.40 -22.99 -11.43
C PRO A 130 9.22 -23.57 -12.58
N ASP A 131 9.52 -24.87 -12.52
CA ASP A 131 10.24 -25.57 -13.61
C ASP A 131 9.49 -25.51 -14.95
N SER A 132 8.16 -25.38 -14.91
CA SER A 132 7.31 -25.20 -16.10
C SER A 132 7.73 -24.00 -16.94
N VAL A 133 8.25 -22.93 -16.32
CA VAL A 133 8.77 -21.75 -17.02
C VAL A 133 9.92 -22.14 -17.94
N GLY A 134 10.85 -22.97 -17.45
CA GLY A 134 11.98 -23.46 -18.23
C GLY A 134 11.55 -24.39 -19.38
N TYR A 135 10.54 -25.24 -19.15
CA TYR A 135 9.98 -26.12 -20.17
C TYR A 135 9.25 -25.33 -21.27
N ASP A 136 8.47 -24.33 -20.89
CA ASP A 136 7.71 -23.50 -21.84
C ASP A 136 8.65 -22.67 -22.71
N LEU A 137 9.67 -22.04 -22.11
CA LEU A 137 10.69 -21.29 -22.85
C LEU A 137 11.46 -22.19 -23.83
N GLN A 138 11.81 -23.41 -23.41
CA GLN A 138 12.45 -24.38 -24.29
C GLN A 138 11.55 -24.77 -25.45
N SER A 139 10.27 -25.03 -25.19
CA SER A 139 9.30 -25.43 -26.21
C SER A 139 9.10 -24.34 -27.28
N LYS A 140 9.26 -23.08 -26.89
CA LYS A 140 9.15 -21.89 -27.75
C LYS A 140 10.48 -21.54 -28.46
N GLY A 141 11.54 -22.29 -28.21
CA GLY A 141 12.82 -22.11 -28.90
C GLY A 141 13.74 -21.05 -28.31
N ALA A 142 13.52 -20.63 -27.06
CA ALA A 142 14.42 -19.71 -26.38
C ALA A 142 15.84 -20.28 -26.32
N ALA A 143 16.80 -19.55 -26.89
CA ALA A 143 18.21 -19.93 -26.92
C ALA A 143 18.81 -19.98 -25.50
N PHE A 144 19.76 -20.91 -25.27
CA PHE A 144 20.51 -20.88 -24.02
C PHE A 144 21.37 -19.63 -23.96
N PRO A 145 21.42 -18.98 -22.79
CA PRO A 145 22.44 -17.98 -22.56
C PRO A 145 23.83 -18.65 -22.67
N PRO A 146 24.85 -17.94 -23.18
CA PRO A 146 26.21 -18.45 -23.30
C PRO A 146 26.83 -18.81 -21.94
#